data_AF-A0A3A1U0T1-F1
#
_entry.id   AF-A0A3A1U0T1-F1
#
_cell.length_a   1.000
_cell.length_b   1.000
_cell.length_c   1.000
_cell.angle_alpha   90.00
_cell.angle_beta   90.00
_cell.angle_gamma   90.00
#
_symmetry.space_group_name_H-M   'P 1'
#
loop_
_entity.id
_entity.type
_entity.pdbx_description
1 polymer ?
#
loop_
_entity_poly.entity_id
_entity_poly.type
_entity_poly.pdbx_seq_one_letter_code
_entity_poly.pdbx_strand_id
1 'polypeptide(L)'
;MSTPAPASTGSDRRRRAIGLVVALLAALTTGAAGDDPVVALTVRITTAGGAVVTRTTRSVVPRTAVPRVGDQVRVRFDPADPAEVLLDLRRRRPRSARCRPGARDCRRRRGRMSGSSHLVITGRAVVVGKEPDGDSVRFAPDDPALLRLLDHGDRARVSADGSVQLRFDGVDAPELHYQDAAQPLGAAARDRLLERLGFTAVEVAADGTTIAAATPEQVRIAVLARLVEINGRPVAVVLAGGAADALAPSAGRWIELTPALLASSVNAWAASTGTAYPMLYSSTDTALRDAFREAARTARAARLGVWARDSSASFSVADAAAIGPDGALVWPKLFRRAADFVRLRRPGDTLPAWLAATPLQDDDVLVGPGPGGTAAVPLHTLLEQDGERVVFSADPVDLTVVER
;
A
#
# COMPACT_ATOMS: atom_id res chain seq x y z
N MET A 1 29.09 26.27 -57.82
CA MET A 1 28.58 24.99 -57.29
C MET A 1 28.86 24.98 -55.80
N SER A 2 27.82 25.07 -54.98
CA SER A 2 27.76 24.63 -53.58
C SER A 2 26.34 24.92 -53.08
N THR A 3 25.53 23.87 -53.08
CA THR A 3 24.16 23.84 -52.59
C THR A 3 24.17 23.88 -51.05
N PRO A 4 23.38 24.72 -50.38
CA PRO A 4 23.23 24.62 -48.93
C PRO A 4 22.36 23.42 -48.54
N ALA A 5 22.77 22.72 -47.48
CA ALA A 5 22.10 21.57 -46.89
C ALA A 5 20.72 21.95 -46.26
N PRO A 6 19.77 20.99 -46.18
CA PRO A 6 18.44 21.25 -45.62
C PRO A 6 18.48 21.40 -44.09
N ALA A 7 17.65 22.33 -43.59
CA ALA A 7 17.45 22.58 -42.18
C ALA A 7 16.91 21.35 -41.44
N SER A 8 17.48 21.05 -40.27
CA SER A 8 17.04 20.00 -39.37
C SER A 8 15.71 20.37 -38.72
N THR A 9 14.70 19.52 -38.92
CA THR A 9 13.45 19.52 -38.15
C THR A 9 13.71 18.84 -36.79
N GLY A 10 14.31 19.59 -35.87
CA GLY A 10 14.35 19.22 -34.45
C GLY A 10 13.02 19.55 -33.80
N SER A 11 12.20 18.54 -33.54
CA SER A 11 10.90 18.65 -32.87
C SER A 11 11.05 19.21 -31.45
N ASP A 12 10.70 20.48 -31.28
CA ASP A 12 10.58 21.12 -29.97
C ASP A 12 9.36 20.54 -29.22
N ARG A 13 9.58 19.47 -28.43
CA ARG A 13 8.57 18.78 -27.59
C ARG A 13 8.03 19.65 -26.43
N ARG A 14 8.18 20.98 -26.46
CA ARG A 14 7.83 21.89 -25.35
C ARG A 14 6.62 22.78 -25.60
N ARG A 15 5.58 22.30 -26.29
CA ARG A 15 4.28 22.99 -26.35
C ARG A 15 3.08 22.08 -26.07
N ARG A 16 3.09 21.37 -24.94
CA ARG A 16 1.86 20.78 -24.38
C ARG A 16 1.04 21.88 -23.70
N ALA A 17 -0.14 22.21 -24.23
CA ALA A 17 -1.04 23.17 -23.60
C ALA A 17 -1.65 22.54 -22.33
N ILE A 18 -1.43 23.15 -21.17
CA ILE A 18 -2.12 22.78 -19.92
C ILE A 18 -3.34 23.68 -19.82
N GLY A 19 -4.49 23.19 -20.26
CA GLY A 19 -5.74 23.90 -20.03
C GLY A 19 -6.88 23.40 -20.89
N LEU A 20 -7.71 22.53 -20.34
CA LEU A 20 -9.12 22.88 -20.14
C LEU A 20 -9.69 21.97 -19.05
N VAL A 21 -10.60 22.54 -18.27
CA VAL A 21 -11.48 21.78 -17.40
C VAL A 21 -12.55 21.15 -18.26
N VAL A 22 -12.59 19.83 -18.30
CA VAL A 22 -13.48 19.09 -19.19
C VAL A 22 -14.59 18.45 -18.37
N ALA A 23 -15.84 18.60 -18.84
CA ALA A 23 -16.98 17.87 -18.29
C ALA A 23 -16.84 16.39 -18.60
N LEU A 24 -16.87 15.56 -17.56
CA LEU A 24 -16.91 14.12 -17.70
C LEU A 24 -18.32 13.67 -18.11
N LEU A 25 -18.44 13.06 -19.30
CA LEU A 25 -19.73 12.64 -19.85
C LEU A 25 -20.11 11.21 -19.44
N ALA A 26 -19.12 10.35 -19.24
CA ALA A 26 -19.30 8.98 -18.77
C ALA A 26 -18.05 8.51 -18.03
N ALA A 27 -18.24 7.80 -16.92
CA ALA A 27 -17.20 7.06 -16.22
C ALA A 27 -17.67 5.63 -16.06
N LEU A 28 -16.95 4.68 -16.64
CA LEU A 28 -17.22 3.26 -16.48
C LEU A 28 -15.98 2.59 -15.88
N THR A 29 -16.15 1.91 -14.75
CA THR A 29 -15.10 1.04 -14.24
C THR A 29 -14.99 -0.16 -15.18
N THR A 30 -13.86 -0.31 -15.87
CA THR A 30 -13.63 -1.38 -16.84
C THR A 30 -12.71 -2.47 -16.32
N GLY A 31 -12.25 -2.36 -15.07
CA GLY A 31 -11.34 -3.29 -14.41
C GLY A 31 -10.66 -2.65 -13.21
N ALA A 32 -9.60 -3.28 -12.70
CA ALA A 32 -8.74 -2.75 -11.64
C ALA A 32 -7.25 -3.00 -11.97
N ALA A 33 -6.38 -2.16 -11.44
CA ALA A 33 -4.92 -2.33 -11.46
C ALA A 33 -4.42 -2.13 -10.02
N GLY A 34 -4.06 -3.23 -9.35
CA GLY A 34 -3.90 -3.27 -7.90
C GLY A 34 -5.22 -3.04 -7.18
N ASP A 35 -5.20 -2.21 -6.13
CA ASP A 35 -6.42 -1.73 -5.49
C ASP A 35 -7.14 -0.68 -6.35
N ASP A 36 -6.47 0.00 -7.27
CA ASP A 36 -7.04 1.16 -7.94
C ASP A 36 -7.90 0.78 -9.16
N PRO A 37 -9.13 1.31 -9.30
CA PRO A 37 -9.97 1.02 -10.45
C PRO A 37 -9.35 1.55 -11.74
N VAL A 38 -9.45 0.76 -12.80
CA VAL A 38 -9.24 1.20 -14.17
C VAL A 38 -10.57 1.77 -14.66
N VAL A 39 -10.60 3.05 -14.93
CA VAL A 39 -11.80 3.74 -15.42
C VAL A 39 -11.62 4.12 -16.88
N ALA A 40 -12.63 3.79 -17.69
CA ALA A 40 -12.84 4.39 -19.00
C ALA A 40 -13.61 5.70 -18.81
N LEU A 41 -12.95 6.81 -19.11
CA LEU A 41 -13.48 8.15 -18.94
C LEU A 41 -13.72 8.75 -20.32
N THR A 42 -14.98 9.12 -20.60
CA THR A 42 -15.33 9.85 -21.81
C THR A 42 -15.38 11.34 -21.51
N VAL A 43 -14.43 12.08 -22.09
CA VAL A 43 -14.20 13.50 -21.86
C VAL A 43 -14.56 14.31 -23.10
N ARG A 44 -15.22 15.47 -22.91
CA ARG A 44 -15.57 16.42 -23.98
C ARG A 44 -14.64 17.65 -23.98
N ILE A 45 -13.62 17.64 -24.83
CA ILE A 45 -12.62 18.70 -24.92
C ILE A 45 -13.13 19.79 -25.86
N THR A 46 -13.10 21.05 -25.41
CA THR A 46 -13.33 22.22 -26.29
C THR A 46 -11.98 22.86 -26.56
N THR A 47 -11.53 22.89 -27.81
CA THR A 47 -10.24 23.51 -28.16
C THR A 47 -10.35 25.03 -28.15
N ALA A 48 -9.22 25.73 -28.12
CA ALA A 48 -9.19 27.20 -28.17
C ALA A 48 -9.86 27.79 -29.42
N GLY A 49 -9.99 27.00 -30.50
CA GLY A 49 -10.72 27.37 -31.72
C GLY A 49 -12.22 27.03 -31.71
N GLY A 50 -12.78 26.60 -30.56
CA GLY A 50 -14.20 26.29 -30.40
C GLY A 50 -14.64 24.91 -30.90
N ALA A 51 -13.73 24.10 -31.45
CA ALA A 51 -14.05 22.73 -31.87
C ALA A 51 -14.24 21.83 -30.63
N VAL A 52 -15.31 21.04 -30.64
CA VAL A 52 -15.64 20.10 -29.56
C VAL A 52 -15.27 18.68 -29.99
N VAL A 53 -14.38 18.04 -29.23
CA VAL A 53 -13.93 16.66 -29.47
C VAL A 53 -14.30 15.80 -28.27
N THR A 54 -14.89 14.63 -28.50
CA THR A 54 -15.18 13.65 -27.45
C THR A 54 -14.17 12.51 -27.55
N ARG A 55 -13.55 12.12 -26.42
CA ARG A 55 -12.58 11.01 -26.37
C ARG A 55 -12.83 10.13 -25.16
N THR A 56 -12.69 8.83 -25.35
CA THR A 56 -12.64 7.85 -24.26
C THR A 56 -11.20 7.46 -24.03
N THR A 57 -10.72 7.64 -22.80
CA THR A 57 -9.38 7.21 -22.38
C THR A 57 -9.51 6.27 -21.18
N ARG A 58 -8.60 5.30 -21.09
CA ARG A 58 -8.52 4.38 -19.94
C ARG A 58 -7.36 4.80 -19.06
N SER A 59 -7.61 4.93 -17.76
CA SER A 59 -6.56 5.28 -16.80
C SER A 59 -6.81 4.59 -15.47
N VAL A 60 -5.71 4.25 -14.79
CA VAL A 60 -5.73 3.81 -13.40
C VAL A 60 -5.94 5.05 -12.54
N VAL A 61 -6.97 5.05 -11.71
CA VAL A 61 -7.28 6.18 -10.84
C VAL A 61 -7.36 5.72 -9.39
N PRO A 62 -6.87 6.52 -8.43
CA PRO A 62 -7.00 6.17 -7.01
C PRO A 62 -8.45 5.84 -6.65
N ARG A 63 -8.71 4.79 -5.84
CA ARG A 63 -10.07 4.44 -5.35
C ARG A 63 -10.81 5.64 -4.73
N THR A 64 -10.08 6.61 -4.19
CA THR A 64 -10.61 7.82 -3.53
C THR A 64 -10.82 9.00 -4.49
N ALA A 65 -10.41 8.87 -5.75
CA ALA A 65 -10.42 9.92 -6.76
C ALA A 65 -11.06 9.50 -8.09
N VAL A 66 -11.91 8.45 -8.08
CA VAL A 66 -12.73 8.06 -9.24
C VAL A 66 -13.63 9.23 -9.65
N PRO A 67 -13.43 9.83 -10.83
CA PRO A 67 -14.26 10.95 -11.28
C PRO A 67 -15.70 10.48 -11.55
N ARG A 68 -16.70 11.25 -11.11
CA ARG A 68 -18.12 11.02 -11.36
C ARG A 68 -18.59 11.80 -12.58
N VAL A 69 -19.64 11.33 -13.25
CA VAL A 69 -20.26 12.08 -14.36
C VAL A 69 -20.64 13.48 -13.88
N GLY A 70 -20.22 14.51 -14.61
CA GLY A 70 -20.35 15.92 -14.21
C GLY A 70 -19.15 16.51 -13.48
N ASP A 71 -18.19 15.70 -13.02
CA ASP A 71 -16.95 16.21 -12.43
C ASP A 71 -16.10 16.96 -13.46
N GLN A 72 -15.38 17.96 -12.96
CA GLN A 72 -14.44 18.77 -13.71
C GLN A 72 -13.03 18.19 -13.60
N VAL A 73 -12.53 17.58 -14.68
CA VAL A 73 -11.22 16.92 -14.72
C VAL A 73 -10.23 17.72 -15.56
N ARG A 74 -8.96 17.75 -15.14
CA ARG A 74 -7.88 18.33 -15.94
C ARG A 74 -7.31 17.28 -16.88
N VAL A 75 -7.18 17.66 -18.13
CA VAL A 75 -6.53 16.85 -19.17
C VAL A 75 -5.34 17.61 -19.75
N ARG A 76 -4.34 16.86 -20.20
CA ARG A 76 -3.26 17.32 -21.08
C ARG A 76 -3.47 16.65 -22.43
N PHE A 77 -3.43 17.43 -23.49
CA PHE A 77 -3.52 16.90 -24.85
C PHE A 77 -2.61 17.73 -25.77
N ASP A 78 -2.23 17.14 -26.90
CA ASP A 78 -1.53 17.86 -27.96
C ASP A 78 -2.56 18.56 -28.86
N PRO A 79 -2.53 19.89 -29.04
CA PRO A 79 -3.43 20.56 -29.97
C PRO A 79 -3.27 20.12 -31.44
N ALA A 80 -2.08 19.65 -31.82
CA ALA A 80 -1.80 19.12 -33.15
C ALA A 80 -2.22 17.64 -33.30
N ASP A 81 -2.34 16.91 -32.18
CA ASP A 81 -2.87 15.55 -32.12
C ASP A 81 -3.83 15.37 -30.92
N PRO A 82 -5.10 15.78 -31.06
CA PRO A 82 -6.09 15.67 -29.99
C PRO A 82 -6.54 14.21 -29.72
N ALA A 83 -5.91 13.21 -30.34
CA ALA A 83 -6.13 11.80 -30.02
C ALA A 83 -5.37 11.35 -28.76
N GLU A 84 -4.25 11.98 -28.41
CA GLU A 84 -3.48 11.67 -27.19
C GLU A 84 -3.95 12.55 -26.01
N VAL A 85 -4.78 11.98 -25.11
CA VAL A 85 -5.31 12.68 -23.93
C VAL A 85 -4.84 12.00 -22.65
N LEU A 86 -4.08 12.73 -21.84
CA LEU A 86 -3.57 12.30 -20.54
C LEU A 86 -4.33 13.00 -19.40
N LEU A 87 -4.80 12.22 -18.43
CA LEU A 87 -5.51 12.74 -17.27
C LEU A 87 -4.50 13.24 -16.21
N ASP A 88 -4.72 14.44 -15.69
CA ASP A 88 -3.94 15.02 -14.60
C ASP A 88 -4.82 15.07 -13.33
N LEU A 89 -4.85 13.96 -12.59
CA LEU A 89 -5.71 13.77 -11.41
C LEU A 89 -5.07 14.25 -10.11
N ARG A 90 -3.99 15.04 -10.17
CA ARG A 90 -3.35 15.60 -8.98
C ARG A 90 -4.31 16.56 -8.27
N ARG A 91 -4.94 16.12 -7.17
CA ARG A 91 -5.68 17.01 -6.27
C ARG A 91 -4.68 17.98 -5.63
N ARG A 92 -4.65 19.25 -6.06
CA ARG A 92 -4.18 20.31 -5.17
C ARG A 92 -5.21 20.46 -4.06
N ARG A 93 -4.77 20.37 -2.80
CA ARG A 93 -5.57 20.84 -1.65
C ARG A 93 -6.15 22.22 -2.02
N PRO A 94 -7.46 22.47 -1.83
CA PRO A 94 -7.95 23.83 -1.86
C PRO A 94 -7.15 24.61 -0.82
N ARG A 95 -6.64 25.79 -1.18
CA ARG A 95 -6.13 26.73 -0.18
C ARG A 95 -7.31 27.01 0.76
N SER A 96 -7.28 26.43 1.95
CA SER A 96 -8.31 26.62 2.97
C SER A 96 -8.53 28.12 3.13
N ALA A 97 -9.77 28.54 2.95
CA ALA A 97 -10.22 29.88 3.30
C ALA A 97 -9.69 30.22 4.69
N ARG A 98 -9.02 31.37 4.79
CA ARG A 98 -8.48 31.88 6.06
C ARG A 98 -9.60 31.89 7.09
N CYS A 99 -9.43 31.09 8.16
CA CYS A 99 -10.27 31.24 9.34
C CYS A 99 -10.16 32.67 9.83
N ARG A 100 -11.30 33.35 9.97
CA ARG A 100 -11.38 34.64 10.65
C ARG A 100 -10.95 34.47 12.11
N PRO A 101 -10.19 35.42 12.69
CA PRO A 101 -9.82 35.38 14.09
C PRO A 101 -11.05 35.76 14.92
N GLY A 102 -11.59 34.82 15.70
CA GLY A 102 -12.74 35.12 16.57
C GLY A 102 -13.37 33.95 17.32
N ALA A 103 -13.21 32.70 16.88
CA ALA A 103 -13.72 31.55 17.61
C ALA A 103 -12.62 30.94 18.50
N ARG A 104 -12.43 31.51 19.69
CA ARG A 104 -11.79 30.77 20.78
C ARG A 104 -12.75 29.64 21.17
N ASP A 105 -12.17 28.46 21.42
CA ASP A 105 -12.72 27.39 22.26
C ASP A 105 -13.09 26.01 21.66
N CYS A 106 -12.32 25.49 20.69
CA CYS A 106 -12.31 24.03 20.40
C CYS A 106 -10.92 23.42 20.13
N ARG A 107 -9.81 24.16 20.28
CA ARG A 107 -8.45 23.67 19.93
C ARG A 107 -7.50 23.43 21.10
N ARG A 108 -7.99 23.46 22.34
CA ARG A 108 -7.18 23.13 23.52
C ARG A 108 -7.33 21.66 23.91
N ARG A 109 -6.71 20.77 23.12
CA ARG A 109 -6.29 19.41 23.54
C ARG A 109 -5.36 18.68 22.57
N ARG A 110 -4.78 19.35 21.57
CA ARG A 110 -3.64 18.80 20.83
C ARG A 110 -2.35 19.26 21.49
N GLY A 111 -2.07 18.73 22.68
CA GLY A 111 -0.68 18.58 23.09
C GLY A 111 0.02 17.77 22.01
N ARG A 112 1.24 18.16 21.63
CA ARG A 112 2.07 17.41 20.69
C ARG A 112 2.33 16.04 21.33
N MET A 113 1.48 15.07 21.05
CA MET A 113 1.63 13.71 21.54
C MET A 113 2.96 13.17 21.02
N SER A 114 3.70 12.47 21.88
CA SER A 114 4.92 11.77 21.47
C SER A 114 4.61 10.87 20.26
N GLY A 115 5.57 10.72 19.33
CA GLY A 115 5.42 9.84 18.16
C GLY A 115 5.12 8.37 18.51
N SER A 116 5.31 8.00 19.78
CA SER A 116 5.17 6.65 20.35
C SER A 116 3.80 6.37 21.03
N SER A 117 2.88 7.35 21.08
CA SER A 117 1.57 7.17 21.72
C SER A 117 0.53 6.56 20.77
N HIS A 118 -0.19 5.54 21.23
CA HIS A 118 -1.17 4.76 20.48
C HIS A 118 -2.49 4.63 21.24
N LEU A 119 -3.61 4.69 20.52
CA LEU A 119 -4.94 4.46 21.08
C LEU A 119 -5.17 2.96 21.23
N VAL A 120 -5.57 2.54 22.44
CA VAL A 120 -6.01 1.17 22.70
C VAL A 120 -7.44 1.01 22.20
N ILE A 121 -7.65 0.10 21.25
CA ILE A 121 -8.97 -0.29 20.76
C ILE A 121 -9.11 -1.80 20.97
N THR A 122 -10.08 -2.20 21.78
CA THR A 122 -10.40 -3.60 22.01
C THR A 122 -11.44 -4.07 21.00
N GLY A 123 -11.38 -5.34 20.60
CA GLY A 123 -12.30 -5.87 19.60
C GLY A 123 -12.04 -7.35 19.29
N ARG A 124 -12.66 -7.85 18.23
CA ARG A 124 -12.55 -9.26 17.82
C ARG A 124 -11.94 -9.35 16.44
N ALA A 125 -10.99 -10.28 16.26
CA ALA A 125 -10.63 -10.77 14.95
C ALA A 125 -11.80 -11.59 14.40
N VAL A 126 -12.24 -11.26 13.18
CA VAL A 126 -13.33 -11.94 12.47
C VAL A 126 -12.76 -12.52 11.20
N VAL A 127 -12.88 -13.83 10.99
CA VAL A 127 -12.23 -14.49 9.84
C VAL A 127 -13.21 -15.23 8.94
N VAL A 128 -14.31 -15.77 9.50
CA VAL A 128 -15.32 -16.49 8.73
C VAL A 128 -15.94 -15.59 7.64
N GLY A 129 -15.97 -16.09 6.41
CA GLY A 129 -16.40 -15.37 5.21
C GLY A 129 -15.45 -14.27 4.75
N LYS A 130 -14.20 -14.25 5.26
CA LYS A 130 -13.16 -13.27 4.93
C LYS A 130 -11.95 -13.97 4.32
N GLU A 131 -11.07 -13.17 3.72
CA GLU A 131 -9.81 -13.60 3.11
C GLU A 131 -8.63 -12.97 3.87
N PRO A 132 -8.32 -13.43 5.09
CA PRO A 132 -7.14 -12.94 5.81
C PRO A 132 -5.86 -13.31 5.07
N ASP A 133 -4.83 -12.49 5.23
CA ASP A 133 -3.46 -12.79 4.77
C ASP A 133 -2.52 -12.94 5.98
N GLY A 134 -1.22 -13.18 5.78
CA GLY A 134 -0.24 -13.39 6.85
C GLY A 134 0.08 -12.14 7.70
N ASP A 135 -0.42 -10.96 7.32
CA ASP A 135 -0.21 -9.68 8.02
C ASP A 135 -1.48 -8.84 8.17
N SER A 136 -2.66 -9.43 7.95
CA SER A 136 -3.92 -8.69 8.03
C SER A 136 -5.12 -9.56 8.36
N VAL A 137 -6.04 -9.03 9.16
CA VAL A 137 -7.33 -9.63 9.51
C VAL A 137 -8.42 -8.57 9.59
N ARG A 138 -9.68 -9.00 9.48
CA ARG A 138 -10.81 -8.13 9.82
C ARG A 138 -10.94 -8.02 11.34
N PHE A 139 -11.27 -6.82 11.79
CA PHE A 139 -11.39 -6.47 13.19
C PHE A 139 -12.72 -5.77 13.45
N ALA A 140 -13.50 -6.31 14.37
CA ALA A 140 -14.71 -5.69 14.88
C ALA A 140 -14.40 -5.01 16.23
N PRO A 141 -14.24 -3.67 16.27
CA PRO A 141 -14.00 -2.95 17.53
C PRO A 141 -15.23 -3.04 18.44
N ASP A 142 -15.02 -3.12 19.76
CA ASP A 142 -16.12 -3.05 20.74
C ASP A 142 -16.81 -1.68 20.71
N ASP A 143 -16.01 -0.62 20.53
CA ASP A 143 -16.50 0.74 20.29
C ASP A 143 -15.95 1.28 18.96
N PRO A 144 -16.75 1.21 17.87
CA PRO A 144 -16.36 1.76 16.57
C PRO A 144 -16.09 3.28 16.59
N ALA A 145 -16.60 4.03 17.56
CA ALA A 145 -16.36 5.46 17.64
C ALA A 145 -14.89 5.80 17.90
N LEU A 146 -14.13 4.89 18.53
CA LEU A 146 -12.70 5.05 18.79
C LEU A 146 -11.88 5.17 17.50
N LEU A 147 -12.32 4.56 16.40
CA LEU A 147 -11.64 4.70 15.10
C LEU A 147 -11.59 6.15 14.62
N ARG A 148 -12.59 6.98 14.97
CA ARG A 148 -12.63 8.40 14.59
C ARG A 148 -11.63 9.26 15.38
N LEU A 149 -11.10 8.74 16.48
CA LEU A 149 -10.10 9.43 17.30
C LEU A 149 -8.68 9.29 16.73
N LEU A 150 -8.45 8.30 15.86
CA LEU A 150 -7.18 8.10 15.17
C LEU A 150 -6.88 9.27 14.23
N ASP A 151 -5.59 9.50 13.96
CA ASP A 151 -5.18 10.39 12.88
C ASP A 151 -5.77 9.89 11.56
N HIS A 152 -6.43 10.78 10.82
CA HIS A 152 -7.19 10.43 9.62
C HIS A 152 -8.30 9.41 9.84
N GLY A 153 -8.84 9.30 11.06
CA GLY A 153 -9.93 8.39 11.42
C GLY A 153 -11.18 8.52 10.56
N ASP A 154 -11.41 9.67 9.92
CA ASP A 154 -12.46 9.90 8.93
C ASP A 154 -12.33 9.02 7.67
N ARG A 155 -11.15 8.45 7.42
CA ARG A 155 -10.89 7.54 6.30
C ARG A 155 -11.27 6.08 6.59
N ALA A 156 -11.57 5.74 7.85
CA ALA A 156 -11.81 4.35 8.24
C ALA A 156 -12.92 3.72 7.40
N ARG A 157 -12.60 2.63 6.70
CA ARG A 157 -13.56 1.88 5.88
C ARG A 157 -14.18 0.76 6.69
N VAL A 158 -15.30 1.07 7.32
CA VAL A 158 -16.11 0.12 8.07
C VAL A 158 -17.00 -0.65 7.09
N SER A 159 -17.01 -1.97 7.21
CA SER A 159 -17.82 -2.87 6.39
C SER A 159 -19.24 -2.96 6.94
N ALA A 160 -20.15 -3.57 6.18
CA ALA A 160 -21.56 -3.71 6.59
C ALA A 160 -21.74 -4.48 7.92
N ASP A 161 -20.83 -5.41 8.24
CA ASP A 161 -20.80 -6.16 9.50
C ASP A 161 -20.12 -5.41 10.66
N GLY A 162 -19.75 -4.15 10.47
CA GLY A 162 -19.08 -3.32 11.46
C GLY A 162 -17.56 -3.55 11.56
N SER A 163 -16.99 -4.49 10.81
CA SER A 163 -15.56 -4.77 10.83
C SER A 163 -14.76 -3.85 9.91
N VAL A 164 -13.51 -3.59 10.28
CA VAL A 164 -12.50 -2.90 9.46
C VAL A 164 -11.37 -3.86 9.10
N GLN A 165 -10.75 -3.70 7.93
CA GLN A 165 -9.51 -4.41 7.62
C GLN A 165 -8.36 -3.73 8.36
N LEU A 166 -7.59 -4.49 9.16
CA LEU A 166 -6.37 -4.00 9.76
C LEU A 166 -5.22 -4.04 8.76
N ARG A 167 -4.25 -3.14 8.93
CA ARG A 167 -2.90 -3.28 8.40
C ARG A 167 -1.97 -3.47 9.58
N PHE A 168 -1.24 -4.58 9.63
CA PHE A 168 -0.28 -4.78 10.70
C PHE A 168 0.92 -3.85 10.44
N ASP A 169 1.33 -3.10 11.45
CA ASP A 169 2.49 -2.21 11.35
C ASP A 169 3.80 -3.02 11.34
N GLY A 170 4.80 -2.52 10.63
CA GLY A 170 6.17 -3.03 10.62
C GLY A 170 6.40 -4.36 9.88
N VAL A 171 5.37 -5.05 9.41
CA VAL A 171 5.47 -6.34 8.72
C VAL A 171 4.67 -6.38 7.41
N ASP A 172 5.10 -7.21 6.47
CA ASP A 172 4.38 -7.53 5.23
C ASP A 172 4.64 -9.00 4.88
N ALA A 173 3.58 -9.80 4.82
CA ALA A 173 3.68 -11.25 4.62
C ALA A 173 3.77 -11.59 3.12
N PRO A 174 4.29 -12.78 2.76
CA PRO A 174 4.18 -13.25 1.39
C PRO A 174 2.72 -13.24 0.93
N GLU A 175 2.46 -12.69 -0.25
CA GLU A 175 1.10 -12.51 -0.77
C GLU A 175 0.41 -13.86 -0.92
N LEU A 176 -0.69 -14.07 -0.20
CA LEU A 176 -1.59 -15.20 -0.48
C LEU A 176 -2.41 -14.94 -1.75
N HIS A 177 -2.82 -13.69 -1.96
CA HIS A 177 -3.57 -13.27 -3.13
C HIS A 177 -3.32 -11.79 -3.44
N TYR A 178 -2.77 -11.51 -4.61
CA TYR A 178 -2.60 -10.18 -5.16
C TYR A 178 -3.04 -10.18 -6.62
N GLN A 179 -4.29 -9.75 -6.87
CA GLN A 179 -4.95 -9.99 -8.16
C GLN A 179 -4.97 -11.50 -8.44
N ASP A 180 -4.46 -11.94 -9.59
CA ASP A 180 -4.35 -13.36 -9.96
C ASP A 180 -2.97 -13.95 -9.61
N ALA A 181 -2.16 -13.27 -8.79
CA ALA A 181 -0.82 -13.69 -8.41
C ALA A 181 -0.73 -14.04 -6.92
N ALA A 182 0.15 -14.97 -6.58
CA ALA A 182 0.43 -15.39 -5.21
C ALA A 182 1.89 -15.80 -5.08
N GLN A 183 2.42 -15.72 -3.87
CA GLN A 183 3.79 -16.07 -3.55
C GLN A 183 3.90 -17.39 -2.80
N PRO A 184 5.09 -18.02 -2.83
CA PRO A 184 5.37 -19.10 -1.89
C PRO A 184 5.14 -18.67 -0.45
N LEU A 185 4.71 -19.60 0.39
CA LEU A 185 4.46 -19.39 1.83
C LEU A 185 3.28 -18.44 2.17
N GLY A 186 2.55 -17.86 1.21
CA GLY A 186 1.41 -16.99 1.53
C GLY A 186 0.33 -17.68 2.38
N ALA A 187 -0.10 -18.87 1.96
CA ALA A 187 -1.06 -19.68 2.73
C ALA A 187 -0.49 -20.07 4.11
N ALA A 188 0.78 -20.48 4.16
CA ALA A 188 1.44 -20.84 5.41
C ALA A 188 1.55 -19.65 6.38
N ALA A 189 1.78 -18.44 5.87
CA ALA A 189 1.82 -17.23 6.69
C ALA A 189 0.44 -16.89 7.26
N ARG A 190 -0.62 -17.00 6.44
CA ARG A 190 -2.02 -16.89 6.87
C ARG A 190 -2.35 -17.90 7.98
N ASP A 191 -2.03 -19.18 7.77
CA ASP A 191 -2.34 -20.24 8.73
C ASP A 191 -1.63 -20.02 10.07
N ARG A 192 -0.33 -19.67 10.04
CA ARG A 192 0.45 -19.37 11.25
C ARG A 192 -0.06 -18.12 11.96
N LEU A 193 -0.49 -17.09 11.22
CA LEU A 193 -1.11 -15.91 11.83
C LEU A 193 -2.40 -16.29 12.56
N LEU A 194 -3.28 -17.07 11.91
CA LEU A 194 -4.56 -17.48 12.51
C LEU A 194 -4.33 -18.33 13.77
N GLU A 195 -3.40 -19.28 13.73
CA GLU A 195 -2.97 -20.04 14.91
C GLU A 195 -2.48 -19.11 16.02
N ARG A 196 -1.59 -18.15 15.69
CA ARG A 196 -1.05 -17.19 16.65
C ARG A 196 -2.13 -16.31 17.29
N LEU A 197 -3.17 -15.96 16.53
CA LEU A 197 -4.30 -15.20 17.04
C LEU A 197 -5.17 -16.03 17.97
N GLY A 198 -5.16 -17.36 17.85
CA GLY A 198 -5.91 -18.30 18.70
C GLY A 198 -6.98 -19.11 17.97
N PHE A 199 -6.99 -19.11 16.64
CA PHE A 199 -7.84 -20.00 15.83
C PHE A 199 -7.15 -21.36 15.68
N THR A 200 -7.87 -22.47 15.85
CA THR A 200 -7.28 -23.82 15.84
C THR A 200 -7.81 -24.72 14.73
N ALA A 201 -9.13 -24.73 14.51
CA ALA A 201 -9.77 -25.51 13.44
C ALA A 201 -10.28 -24.57 12.35
N VAL A 202 -9.38 -24.18 11.44
CA VAL A 202 -9.68 -23.27 10.33
C VAL A 202 -9.93 -24.08 9.07
N GLU A 203 -11.09 -23.88 8.46
CA GLU A 203 -11.47 -24.47 7.18
C GLU A 203 -11.45 -23.40 6.09
N VAL A 204 -10.69 -23.63 5.03
CA VAL A 204 -10.61 -22.75 3.87
C VAL A 204 -11.58 -23.25 2.80
N ALA A 205 -12.33 -22.34 2.18
CA ALA A 205 -13.25 -22.63 1.10
C ALA A 205 -12.51 -23.12 -0.16
N ALA A 206 -13.28 -23.58 -1.15
CA ALA A 206 -12.73 -24.13 -2.39
C ALA A 206 -11.92 -23.13 -3.23
N ASP A 207 -12.07 -21.82 -2.99
CA ASP A 207 -11.26 -20.77 -3.62
C ASP A 207 -9.83 -20.67 -3.07
N GLY A 208 -9.53 -21.33 -1.95
CA GLY A 208 -8.20 -21.35 -1.32
C GLY A 208 -7.87 -20.11 -0.47
N THR A 209 -8.72 -19.09 -0.47
CA THR A 209 -8.49 -17.80 0.22
C THR A 209 -9.53 -17.53 1.31
N THR A 210 -10.80 -17.81 1.04
CA THR A 210 -11.91 -17.51 1.95
C THR A 210 -11.95 -18.51 3.10
N ILE A 211 -12.09 -18.04 4.34
CA ILE A 211 -12.32 -18.91 5.50
C ILE A 211 -13.79 -19.30 5.55
N ALA A 212 -14.08 -20.59 5.38
CA ALA A 212 -15.43 -21.14 5.46
C ALA A 212 -15.90 -21.31 6.92
N ALA A 213 -15.00 -21.77 7.79
CA ALA A 213 -15.26 -21.96 9.22
C ALA A 213 -13.98 -21.79 10.04
N ALA A 214 -14.12 -21.42 11.31
CA ALA A 214 -13.01 -21.32 12.25
C ALA A 214 -13.47 -21.64 13.68
N THR A 215 -12.59 -22.23 14.49
CA THR A 215 -12.81 -22.40 15.94
C THR A 215 -11.78 -21.61 16.74
N PRO A 216 -12.20 -20.69 17.64
CA PRO A 216 -13.55 -20.12 17.72
C PRO A 216 -13.89 -19.31 16.46
N GLU A 217 -15.17 -18.95 16.24
CA GLU A 217 -15.55 -18.15 15.05
C GLU A 217 -14.91 -16.74 15.05
N GLN A 218 -14.62 -16.23 16.24
CA GLN A 218 -13.97 -14.93 16.46
C GLN A 218 -13.06 -15.02 17.67
N VAL A 219 -11.95 -14.28 17.65
CA VAL A 219 -11.00 -14.22 18.78
C VAL A 219 -10.87 -12.80 19.31
N ARG A 220 -10.85 -12.65 20.64
CA ARG A 220 -10.55 -11.39 21.32
C ARG A 220 -9.13 -10.93 21.00
N ILE A 221 -9.01 -9.68 20.54
CA ILE A 221 -7.72 -9.01 20.37
C ILE A 221 -7.80 -7.57 20.90
N ALA A 222 -6.63 -6.98 21.12
CA ALA A 222 -6.49 -5.54 21.32
C ALA A 222 -5.56 -4.99 20.25
N VAL A 223 -5.87 -3.81 19.72
CA VAL A 223 -5.03 -3.11 18.76
C VAL A 223 -4.56 -1.78 19.34
N LEU A 224 -3.30 -1.48 19.12
CA LEU A 224 -2.70 -0.18 19.36
C LEU A 224 -2.55 0.51 18.02
N ALA A 225 -3.32 1.57 17.81
CA ALA A 225 -3.36 2.28 16.54
C ALA A 225 -3.18 3.78 16.76
N ARG A 226 -2.50 4.43 15.81
CA ARG A 226 -2.33 5.90 15.81
C ARG A 226 -3.07 6.57 14.65
N LEU A 227 -3.14 5.89 13.50
CA LEU A 227 -3.66 6.46 12.27
C LEU A 227 -4.46 5.45 11.45
N VAL A 228 -5.21 5.99 10.49
CA VAL A 228 -5.80 5.25 9.38
C VAL A 228 -5.08 5.63 8.08
N GLU A 229 -4.56 4.64 7.36
CA GLU A 229 -3.82 4.87 6.12
C GLU A 229 -4.75 5.23 4.94
N ILE A 230 -4.16 5.50 3.78
CA ILE A 230 -4.87 6.06 2.61
C ILE A 230 -5.96 5.14 2.05
N ASN A 231 -5.82 3.82 2.19
CA ASN A 231 -6.80 2.81 1.80
C ASN A 231 -7.89 2.57 2.86
N GLY A 232 -7.83 3.31 3.98
CA GLY A 232 -8.87 3.32 5.01
C GLY A 232 -8.71 2.24 6.07
N ARG A 233 -7.53 1.61 6.17
CA ARG A 233 -7.21 0.61 7.20
C ARG A 233 -6.53 1.26 8.40
N PRO A 234 -6.93 0.93 9.64
CA PRO A 234 -6.12 1.26 10.80
C PRO A 234 -4.76 0.56 10.73
N VAL A 235 -3.68 1.31 10.94
CA VAL A 235 -2.33 0.77 11.08
C VAL A 235 -2.14 0.38 12.54
N ALA A 236 -1.91 -0.91 12.79
CA ALA A 236 -2.08 -1.51 14.10
C ALA A 236 -0.90 -2.38 14.54
N VAL A 237 -0.50 -2.22 15.79
CA VAL A 237 0.20 -3.25 16.56
C VAL A 237 -0.84 -4.10 17.28
N VAL A 238 -0.82 -5.41 17.03
CA VAL A 238 -1.88 -6.34 17.44
C VAL A 238 -1.42 -7.19 18.61
N LEU A 239 -2.25 -7.27 19.64
CA LEU A 239 -2.07 -8.09 20.83
C LEU A 239 -3.19 -9.14 20.86
N ALA A 240 -2.85 -10.37 21.21
CA ALA A 240 -3.77 -11.51 21.33
C ALA A 240 -3.57 -12.24 22.67
N GLY A 241 -4.54 -13.07 23.04
CA GLY A 241 -4.51 -13.84 24.30
C GLY A 241 -4.33 -12.97 25.53
N GLY A 242 -3.54 -13.43 26.51
CA GLY A 242 -3.35 -12.71 27.77
C GLY A 242 -2.79 -11.29 27.64
N ALA A 243 -2.06 -10.99 26.56
CA ALA A 243 -1.60 -9.62 26.28
C ALA A 243 -2.76 -8.68 25.88
N ALA A 244 -3.76 -9.19 25.14
CA ALA A 244 -4.97 -8.44 24.84
C ALA A 244 -5.81 -8.22 26.10
N ASP A 245 -5.95 -9.24 26.95
CA ASP A 245 -6.72 -9.16 28.20
C ASP A 245 -6.12 -8.13 29.17
N ALA A 246 -4.79 -8.09 29.28
CA ALA A 246 -4.08 -7.10 30.10
C ALA A 246 -4.30 -5.65 29.61
N LEU A 247 -4.56 -5.46 28.32
CA LEU A 247 -4.85 -4.13 27.74
C LEU A 247 -6.32 -3.71 27.85
N ALA A 248 -7.25 -4.64 28.09
CA ALA A 248 -8.68 -4.35 28.08
C ALA A 248 -9.10 -3.19 29.02
N PRO A 249 -8.56 -3.06 30.26
CA PRO A 249 -8.88 -1.92 31.14
C PRO A 249 -8.42 -0.55 30.61
N SER A 250 -7.58 -0.53 29.57
CA SER A 250 -7.07 0.68 28.94
C SER A 250 -7.79 1.07 27.65
N ALA A 251 -8.87 0.37 27.28
CA ALA A 251 -9.67 0.69 26.09
C ALA A 251 -10.05 2.18 26.03
N GLY A 252 -9.89 2.80 24.85
CA GLY A 252 -10.15 4.22 24.63
C GLY A 252 -9.09 5.18 25.18
N ARG A 253 -8.03 4.66 25.82
CA ARG A 253 -6.90 5.47 26.30
C ARG A 253 -5.75 5.46 25.30
N TRP A 254 -5.05 6.58 25.24
CA TRP A 254 -3.76 6.67 24.58
C TRP A 254 -2.66 6.21 25.54
N ILE A 255 -1.83 5.27 25.10
CA ILE A 255 -0.73 4.72 25.88
C ILE A 255 0.56 4.76 25.06
N GLU A 256 1.70 4.77 25.74
CA GLU A 256 2.99 4.62 25.09
C GLU A 256 3.21 3.15 24.69
N LEU A 257 3.62 2.93 23.44
CA LEU A 257 4.04 1.60 22.98
C LEU A 257 5.44 1.30 23.52
N THR A 258 5.50 0.59 24.65
CA THR A 258 6.76 0.20 25.29
C THR A 258 7.42 -0.97 24.54
N PRO A 259 8.75 -1.15 24.67
CA PRO A 259 9.43 -2.33 24.10
C PRO A 259 8.84 -3.66 24.57
N ALA A 260 8.42 -3.76 25.83
CA ALA A 260 7.79 -4.96 26.36
C ALA A 260 6.42 -5.25 25.71
N LEU A 261 5.64 -4.21 25.45
CA LEU A 261 4.34 -4.33 24.77
C LEU A 261 4.50 -4.64 23.28
N LEU A 262 5.52 -4.08 22.63
CA LEU A 262 5.89 -4.46 21.27
C LEU A 262 6.32 -5.93 21.21
N ALA A 263 7.17 -6.38 22.12
CA ALA A 263 7.68 -7.76 22.14
C ALA A 263 6.57 -8.80 22.33
N SER A 264 5.48 -8.46 23.01
CA SER A 264 4.31 -9.36 23.17
C SER A 264 3.35 -9.34 21.97
N SER A 265 3.57 -8.45 21.00
CA SER A 265 2.69 -8.31 19.84
C SER A 265 2.83 -9.44 18.81
N VAL A 266 1.74 -9.64 18.07
CA VAL A 266 1.69 -10.53 16.92
C VAL A 266 2.65 -10.02 15.83
N ASN A 267 2.78 -8.70 15.65
CA ASN A 267 3.69 -8.10 14.68
C ASN A 267 5.16 -8.48 14.99
N ALA A 268 5.60 -8.32 16.24
CA ALA A 268 6.97 -8.67 16.63
C ALA A 268 7.24 -10.17 16.52
N TRP A 269 6.24 -11.01 16.83
CA TRP A 269 6.32 -12.45 16.58
C TRP A 269 6.46 -12.79 15.09
N ALA A 270 5.69 -12.13 14.22
CA ALA A 270 5.75 -12.40 12.78
C ALA A 270 7.13 -12.08 12.21
N ALA A 271 7.74 -10.97 12.64
CA ALA A 271 9.10 -10.60 12.27
C ALA A 271 10.16 -11.57 12.85
N SER A 272 10.07 -11.91 14.13
CA SER A 272 11.08 -12.75 14.81
C SER A 272 11.05 -14.22 14.40
N THR A 273 9.91 -14.71 13.92
CA THR A 273 9.77 -16.07 13.38
C THR A 273 9.99 -16.15 11.87
N GLY A 274 10.20 -15.01 11.21
CA GLY A 274 10.24 -14.94 9.75
C GLY A 274 8.92 -15.33 9.09
N THR A 275 7.78 -15.21 9.77
CA THR A 275 6.46 -15.42 9.13
C THR A 275 6.17 -14.33 8.09
N ALA A 276 6.72 -13.13 8.31
CA ALA A 276 6.61 -11.99 7.40
C ALA A 276 7.96 -11.27 7.26
N TYR A 277 8.12 -10.50 6.17
CA TYR A 277 9.23 -9.58 6.01
C TYR A 277 9.02 -8.31 6.84
N PRO A 278 10.08 -7.58 7.23
CA PRO A 278 9.92 -6.22 7.70
C PRO A 278 9.37 -5.33 6.59
N MET A 279 8.39 -4.49 6.93
CA MET A 279 7.85 -3.46 6.05
C MET A 279 7.66 -2.18 6.84
N LEU A 280 8.70 -1.36 6.78
CA LEU A 280 8.84 -0.19 7.62
C LEU A 280 8.43 1.04 6.84
N TYR A 281 7.55 1.86 7.41
CA TYR A 281 7.16 3.13 6.82
C TYR A 281 7.86 4.29 7.50
N SER A 282 8.04 5.41 6.79
CA SER A 282 8.59 6.64 7.36
C SER A 282 7.73 7.21 8.50
N SER A 283 6.46 6.79 8.60
CA SER A 283 5.55 7.11 9.69
C SER A 283 5.59 6.13 10.86
N THR A 284 6.20 4.96 10.69
CA THR A 284 6.47 4.02 11.78
C THR A 284 7.54 4.64 12.69
N ASP A 285 7.30 4.61 14.00
CA ASP A 285 8.25 5.18 14.98
C ASP A 285 9.66 4.57 14.81
N THR A 286 10.70 5.37 15.00
CA THR A 286 12.07 4.91 14.75
C THR A 286 12.47 3.75 15.67
N ALA A 287 12.06 3.76 16.95
CA ALA A 287 12.34 2.65 17.85
C ALA A 287 11.62 1.36 17.43
N LEU A 288 10.39 1.48 16.89
CA LEU A 288 9.67 0.35 16.30
C LEU A 288 10.43 -0.20 15.09
N ARG A 289 10.85 0.68 14.17
CA ARG A 289 11.62 0.29 12.98
C ARG A 289 12.88 -0.48 13.36
N ASP A 290 13.63 0.03 14.33
CA ASP A 290 14.87 -0.61 14.75
C ASP A 290 14.63 -1.97 15.44
N ALA A 291 13.57 -2.10 16.23
CA ALA A 291 13.17 -3.38 16.82
C ALA A 291 12.78 -4.42 15.77
N PHE A 292 12.01 -4.03 14.74
CA PHE A 292 11.66 -4.92 13.62
C PHE A 292 12.87 -5.33 12.80
N ARG A 293 13.82 -4.41 12.55
CA ARG A 293 15.08 -4.73 11.88
C ARG A 293 15.86 -5.78 12.64
N GLU A 294 16.03 -5.59 13.94
CA GLU A 294 16.79 -6.52 14.76
C GLU A 294 16.15 -7.93 14.80
N ALA A 295 14.82 -7.98 14.96
CA ALA A 295 14.07 -9.23 14.87
C ALA A 295 14.24 -9.92 13.51
N ALA A 296 14.15 -9.16 12.41
CA ALA A 296 14.34 -9.66 11.06
C ALA A 296 15.76 -10.19 10.81
N ARG A 297 16.80 -9.46 11.26
CA ARG A 297 18.20 -9.92 11.16
C ARG A 297 18.43 -11.22 11.92
N THR A 298 17.89 -11.31 13.14
CA THR A 298 17.96 -12.54 13.95
C THR A 298 17.27 -13.71 13.24
N ALA A 299 16.05 -13.51 12.75
CA ALA A 299 15.31 -14.53 12.02
C ALA A 299 16.05 -14.96 10.73
N ARG A 300 16.69 -14.01 10.04
CA ARG A 300 17.48 -14.28 8.83
C ARG A 300 18.72 -15.10 9.12
N ALA A 301 19.48 -14.75 10.15
CA ALA A 301 20.66 -15.49 10.58
C ALA A 301 20.31 -16.95 10.94
N ALA A 302 19.13 -17.16 11.54
CA ALA A 302 18.60 -18.48 11.87
C ALA A 302 17.86 -19.17 10.69
N ARG A 303 17.78 -18.53 9.51
CA ARG A 303 17.05 -19.02 8.32
C ARG A 303 15.60 -19.41 8.62
N LEU A 304 14.88 -18.61 9.39
CA LEU A 304 13.50 -18.88 9.76
C LEU A 304 12.51 -18.37 8.70
N GLY A 305 11.46 -19.15 8.43
CA GLY A 305 10.33 -18.75 7.59
C GLY A 305 10.76 -18.23 6.22
N VAL A 306 10.35 -16.99 5.88
CA VAL A 306 10.66 -16.33 4.61
C VAL A 306 12.17 -16.32 4.32
N TRP A 307 13.01 -16.18 5.35
CA TRP A 307 14.46 -16.09 5.18
C TRP A 307 15.11 -17.41 4.75
N ALA A 308 14.42 -18.54 4.88
CA ALA A 308 14.89 -19.82 4.35
C ALA A 308 14.86 -19.88 2.81
N ARG A 309 13.95 -19.11 2.19
CA ARG A 309 13.62 -19.14 0.75
C ARG A 309 13.77 -17.77 0.06
N ASP A 310 14.09 -16.72 0.80
CA ASP A 310 14.20 -15.35 0.30
C ASP A 310 15.11 -15.26 -0.94
N SER A 311 14.54 -14.75 -2.02
CA SER A 311 15.20 -14.56 -3.32
C SER A 311 15.15 -13.09 -3.74
N SER A 312 14.87 -12.17 -2.82
CA SER A 312 14.68 -10.74 -3.11
C SER A 312 15.90 -10.10 -3.80
N ALA A 313 17.12 -10.53 -3.47
CA ALA A 313 18.35 -10.00 -4.04
C ALA A 313 18.51 -10.30 -5.54
N SER A 314 18.00 -11.45 -6.01
CA SER A 314 18.00 -11.80 -7.42
C SER A 314 16.91 -12.83 -7.76
N PHE A 315 16.06 -12.49 -8.72
CA PHE A 315 14.94 -13.32 -9.15
C PHE A 315 14.64 -13.13 -10.64
N SER A 316 13.83 -14.04 -11.20
CA SER A 316 13.41 -13.97 -12.60
C SER A 316 12.04 -13.31 -12.72
N VAL A 317 11.86 -12.45 -13.72
CA VAL A 317 10.57 -11.90 -14.16
C VAL A 317 10.19 -12.41 -15.55
N ALA A 318 10.66 -13.59 -15.92
CA ALA A 318 10.38 -14.23 -17.22
C ALA A 318 8.88 -14.30 -17.51
N ASP A 319 8.09 -14.76 -16.56
CA ASP A 319 6.64 -14.91 -16.66
C ASP A 319 5.99 -14.96 -15.27
N ALA A 320 4.69 -15.25 -15.22
CA ALA A 320 3.94 -15.34 -13.98
C ALA A 320 4.36 -16.54 -13.11
N ALA A 321 4.85 -17.62 -13.71
CA ALA A 321 5.29 -18.80 -12.97
C ALA A 321 6.62 -18.53 -12.23
N ALA A 322 7.52 -17.74 -12.81
CA ALA A 322 8.81 -17.39 -12.22
C ALA A 322 8.72 -16.73 -10.84
N ILE A 323 7.63 -15.99 -10.57
CA ILE A 323 7.33 -15.34 -9.28
C ILE A 323 6.05 -15.88 -8.62
N GLY A 324 5.46 -16.93 -9.19
CA GLY A 324 4.20 -17.49 -8.69
C GLY A 324 4.37 -18.36 -7.44
N PRO A 325 3.34 -19.15 -7.06
CA PRO A 325 3.34 -19.97 -5.84
C PRO A 325 4.53 -20.93 -5.69
N ASP A 326 5.04 -21.43 -6.81
CA ASP A 326 6.20 -22.34 -6.87
C ASP A 326 7.51 -21.61 -7.24
N GLY A 327 7.44 -20.32 -7.53
CA GLY A 327 8.55 -19.51 -8.01
C GLY A 327 9.42 -18.92 -6.90
N ALA A 328 10.03 -17.78 -7.23
CA ALA A 328 10.87 -17.01 -6.32
C ALA A 328 10.02 -16.37 -5.21
N LEU A 329 10.49 -16.49 -3.96
CA LEU A 329 9.93 -15.72 -2.85
C LEU A 329 10.63 -14.36 -2.79
N VAL A 330 9.87 -13.29 -2.98
CA VAL A 330 10.36 -11.92 -3.07
C VAL A 330 9.68 -11.05 -2.02
N TRP A 331 10.41 -10.08 -1.49
CA TRP A 331 9.86 -9.06 -0.59
C TRP A 331 8.54 -8.50 -1.14
N PRO A 332 7.41 -8.56 -0.39
CA PRO A 332 6.07 -8.44 -0.95
C PRO A 332 5.82 -7.17 -1.76
N LYS A 333 6.38 -6.04 -1.33
CA LYS A 333 6.24 -4.79 -2.08
C LYS A 333 6.94 -4.82 -3.44
N LEU A 334 8.13 -5.40 -3.54
CA LEU A 334 8.80 -5.61 -4.81
C LEU A 334 8.09 -6.68 -5.65
N PHE A 335 7.58 -7.74 -5.03
CA PHE A 335 6.75 -8.73 -5.70
C PHE A 335 5.52 -8.09 -6.37
N ARG A 336 4.76 -7.24 -5.67
CA ARG A 336 3.60 -6.54 -6.25
C ARG A 336 3.98 -5.74 -7.50
N ARG A 337 5.15 -5.11 -7.50
CA ARG A 337 5.69 -4.39 -8.68
C ARG A 337 6.07 -5.33 -9.82
N ALA A 338 6.73 -6.44 -9.49
CA ALA A 338 7.10 -7.47 -10.46
C ALA A 338 5.87 -8.14 -11.08
N ALA A 339 4.84 -8.45 -10.28
CA ALA A 339 3.58 -9.04 -10.74
C ALA A 339 2.83 -8.10 -11.71
N ASP A 340 2.70 -6.81 -11.36
CA ASP A 340 2.12 -5.82 -12.27
C ASP A 340 2.95 -5.66 -13.55
N PHE A 341 4.29 -5.64 -13.45
CA PHE A 341 5.16 -5.62 -14.62
C PHE A 341 4.97 -6.84 -15.51
N VAL A 342 5.03 -8.06 -14.97
CA VAL A 342 4.85 -9.30 -15.73
C VAL A 342 3.52 -9.31 -16.49
N ARG A 343 2.46 -8.78 -15.87
CA ARG A 343 1.12 -8.69 -16.46
C ARG A 343 0.99 -7.60 -17.54
N LEU A 344 1.69 -6.48 -17.39
CA LEU A 344 1.46 -5.27 -18.18
C LEU A 344 2.59 -4.91 -19.16
N ARG A 345 3.76 -5.54 -19.04
CA ARG A 345 4.93 -5.23 -19.86
C ARG A 345 4.68 -5.45 -21.35
N ARG A 346 5.41 -4.70 -22.16
CA ARG A 346 5.53 -4.90 -23.59
C ARG A 346 6.82 -5.65 -23.91
N PRO A 347 6.94 -6.28 -25.09
CA PRO A 347 8.20 -6.86 -25.53
C PRO A 347 9.33 -5.83 -25.46
N GLY A 348 10.42 -6.19 -24.78
CA GLY A 348 11.59 -5.33 -24.61
C GLY A 348 11.55 -4.39 -23.40
N ASP A 349 10.43 -4.30 -22.67
CA ASP A 349 10.39 -3.54 -21.42
C ASP A 349 11.23 -4.24 -20.34
N THR A 350 11.87 -3.45 -19.48
CA THR A 350 12.49 -3.92 -18.24
C THR A 350 11.72 -3.38 -17.03
N LEU A 351 11.73 -4.12 -15.92
CA LEU A 351 11.06 -3.72 -14.68
C LEU A 351 11.52 -2.33 -14.20
N PRO A 352 12.83 -1.98 -14.16
CA PRO A 352 13.25 -0.64 -13.75
C PRO A 352 12.72 0.47 -14.67
N ALA A 353 12.79 0.27 -16.00
CA ALA A 353 12.30 1.25 -16.96
C ALA A 353 10.77 1.42 -16.89
N TRP A 354 10.04 0.32 -16.70
CA TRP A 354 8.59 0.32 -16.54
C TRP A 354 8.16 1.04 -15.26
N LEU A 355 8.87 0.83 -14.14
CA LEU A 355 8.63 1.56 -12.89
C LEU A 355 8.88 3.05 -13.06
N ALA A 356 10.02 3.45 -13.64
CA ALA A 356 10.34 4.84 -13.90
C ALA A 356 9.28 5.54 -14.79
N ALA A 357 8.68 4.79 -15.73
CA ALA A 357 7.59 5.27 -16.58
C ALA A 357 6.22 5.26 -15.89
N THR A 358 6.10 4.61 -14.72
CA THR A 358 4.84 4.45 -13.97
C THR A 358 4.99 4.99 -12.54
N PRO A 359 5.05 6.32 -12.33
CA PRO A 359 5.45 6.90 -11.04
C PRO A 359 4.58 6.50 -9.85
N LEU A 360 3.33 6.08 -10.04
CA LEU A 360 2.47 5.60 -8.95
C LEU A 360 2.89 4.22 -8.42
N GLN A 361 3.59 3.44 -9.24
CA GLN A 361 4.13 2.12 -8.91
C GLN A 361 5.59 2.20 -8.40
N ASP A 362 6.29 3.29 -8.72
CA ASP A 362 7.67 3.52 -8.30
C ASP A 362 7.71 4.19 -6.92
N ASP A 363 7.80 3.36 -5.88
CA ASP A 363 7.80 3.82 -4.49
C ASP A 363 9.07 4.59 -4.13
N ASP A 364 8.93 5.61 -3.29
CA ASP A 364 10.08 6.27 -2.71
C ASP A 364 10.53 5.49 -1.45
N VAL A 365 11.82 5.20 -1.34
CA VAL A 365 12.41 4.46 -0.23
C VAL A 365 13.64 5.16 0.35
N LEU A 366 13.85 4.99 1.65
CA LEU A 366 15.08 5.33 2.35
C LEU A 366 15.90 4.05 2.50
N VAL A 367 17.20 4.13 2.19
CA VAL A 367 18.14 3.00 2.31
C VAL A 367 19.04 3.25 3.52
N GLY A 368 19.02 2.32 4.48
CA GLY A 368 19.95 2.28 5.60
C GLY A 368 19.31 2.43 7.00
N PRO A 369 20.02 1.99 8.05
CA PRO A 369 19.54 2.04 9.42
C PRO A 369 19.80 3.41 10.05
N GLY A 370 18.85 4.34 9.93
CA GLY A 370 18.87 5.52 10.80
C GLY A 370 17.82 6.58 10.49
N PRO A 371 17.45 7.41 11.48
CA PRO A 371 16.63 8.61 11.29
C PRO A 371 17.35 9.75 10.53
N GLY A 372 18.50 9.46 9.93
CA GLY A 372 19.31 10.38 9.11
C GLY A 372 19.78 9.80 7.77
N GLY A 373 19.16 8.71 7.28
CA GLY A 373 19.43 8.15 5.96
C GLY A 373 19.09 9.13 4.82
N THR A 374 19.93 9.08 3.80
CA THR A 374 19.88 9.72 2.47
C THR A 374 18.49 10.10 1.94
N ALA A 375 18.45 11.16 1.13
CA ALA A 375 17.26 11.58 0.40
C ALA A 375 16.52 10.36 -0.20
N ALA A 376 15.20 10.33 -0.07
CA ALA A 376 14.39 9.24 -0.59
C ALA A 376 14.71 9.03 -2.08
N VAL A 377 14.99 7.78 -2.44
CA VAL A 377 15.27 7.37 -3.81
C VAL A 377 14.09 6.57 -4.35
N PRO A 378 13.75 6.70 -5.64
CA PRO A 378 12.74 5.84 -6.24
C PRO A 378 13.21 4.37 -6.29
N LEU A 379 12.29 3.43 -6.10
CA LEU A 379 12.59 1.99 -6.05
C LEU A 379 13.30 1.50 -7.31
N HIS A 380 12.94 2.00 -8.49
CA HIS A 380 13.59 1.58 -9.74
C HIS A 380 15.10 1.84 -9.77
N THR A 381 15.62 2.83 -9.01
CA THR A 381 17.05 3.13 -9.00
C THR A 381 17.87 2.10 -8.25
N LEU A 382 17.20 1.18 -7.54
CA LEU A 382 17.81 0.08 -6.79
C LEU A 382 17.75 -1.25 -7.57
N LEU A 383 17.18 -1.23 -8.78
CA LEU A 383 16.94 -2.41 -9.59
C LEU A 383 17.77 -2.36 -10.87
N GLU A 384 18.46 -3.45 -11.14
CA GLU A 384 19.09 -3.73 -12.42
C GLU A 384 18.41 -4.95 -13.05
N GLN A 385 18.38 -5.00 -14.38
CA GLN A 385 17.82 -6.15 -15.09
C GLN A 385 18.68 -6.50 -16.30
N ASP A 386 19.07 -7.78 -16.39
CA ASP A 386 19.71 -8.40 -17.54
C ASP A 386 18.84 -9.56 -18.06
N GLY A 387 18.34 -9.42 -19.28
CA GLY A 387 17.31 -10.30 -19.83
C GLY A 387 16.09 -10.38 -18.91
N GLU A 388 15.83 -11.57 -18.38
CA GLU A 388 14.71 -11.85 -17.45
C GLU A 388 15.12 -11.76 -15.98
N ARG A 389 16.42 -11.59 -15.68
CA ARG A 389 16.94 -11.58 -14.32
C ARG A 389 16.94 -10.16 -13.76
N VAL A 390 16.28 -9.97 -12.63
CA VAL A 390 16.33 -8.74 -11.83
C VAL A 390 17.34 -8.92 -10.70
N VAL A 391 18.13 -7.88 -10.43
CA VAL A 391 19.00 -7.76 -9.26
C VAL A 391 18.52 -6.57 -8.44
N PHE A 392 18.31 -6.80 -7.15
CA PHE A 392 17.94 -5.75 -6.19
C PHE A 392 19.14 -5.45 -5.30
N SER A 393 19.69 -4.24 -5.41
CA SER A 393 20.92 -3.85 -4.72
C SER A 393 20.72 -3.46 -3.25
N ALA A 394 19.47 -3.38 -2.79
CA ALA A 394 19.13 -3.06 -1.41
C ALA A 394 18.67 -4.29 -0.62
N ASP A 395 18.95 -4.27 0.68
CA ASP A 395 18.46 -5.29 1.61
C ASP A 395 17.05 -4.92 2.10
N PRO A 396 16.02 -5.78 1.92
CA PRO A 396 14.68 -5.55 2.46
C PRO A 396 14.64 -5.17 3.95
N VAL A 397 15.60 -5.65 4.76
CA VAL A 397 15.69 -5.33 6.19
C VAL A 397 16.03 -3.85 6.42
N ASP A 398 16.82 -3.24 5.56
CA ASP A 398 17.31 -1.87 5.74
C ASP A 398 16.46 -0.81 5.02
N LEU A 399 15.39 -1.22 4.35
CA LEU A 399 14.48 -0.32 3.64
C LEU A 399 13.46 0.33 4.58
N THR A 400 13.16 1.59 4.31
CA THR A 400 11.95 2.25 4.81
C THR A 400 11.20 2.87 3.65
N VAL A 401 9.93 2.50 3.48
CA VAL A 401 9.03 3.07 2.48
C VAL A 401 8.54 4.44 2.92
N VAL A 402 8.56 5.41 2.01
CA VAL A 402 7.95 6.73 2.24
C VAL A 402 6.48 6.68 1.83
N GLU A 403 5.58 6.98 2.78
CA GLU A 403 4.15 7.09 2.48
C GLU A 403 3.85 8.37 1.68
N ARG A 404 2.91 8.28 0.73
CA ARG A 404 2.52 9.37 -0.16
C ARG A 404 1.18 10.01 0.19
#